data_AF-B2U3Y5-F1
#
_entry.id   AF-B2U3Y5-F1
#
_cell.length_a   1.000
_cell.length_b   1.000
_cell.length_c   1.000
_cell.angle_alpha   90.00
_cell.angle_beta   90.00
_cell.angle_gamma   90.00
#
_symmetry.space_group_name_H-M   'P 1'
#
loop_
_entity.id
_entity.type
_entity.pdbx_description
1 polymer ?
#
loop_
_entity_poly.entity_id
_entity_poly.type
_entity_poly.pdbx_seq_one_letter_code
_entity_poly.pdbx_strand_id
1 'polypeptide(L)'
;MKNLIAELLLKLAQKEEESKELCAQVEALEIIVTAMLRNMAQNDQQRLIEQVDGALYEVKPDASIPDDDTELLRNYVKKLLKHPRQ
;
A
#
# COMPACT_ATOMS: atom_id res chain seq x y z
N MET A 1 37.57 5.91 -3.43
CA MET A 1 36.65 5.68 -2.29
C MET A 1 35.78 6.90 -1.97
N LYS A 2 36.33 8.12 -1.81
CA LYS A 2 35.53 9.34 -1.56
C LYS A 2 34.40 9.56 -2.60
N ASN A 3 34.69 9.36 -3.88
CA ASN A 3 33.67 9.50 -4.95
C ASN A 3 32.53 8.48 -4.81
N LEU A 4 32.85 7.22 -4.49
CA LEU A 4 31.83 6.20 -4.29
C LEU A 4 30.90 6.54 -3.11
N ILE A 5 31.44 7.04 -2.00
CA ILE A 5 30.62 7.47 -0.86
C ILE A 5 29.71 8.65 -1.26
N ALA A 6 30.24 9.63 -1.98
CA ALA A 6 29.46 10.76 -2.46
C ALA A 6 28.33 10.33 -3.41
N GLU A 7 28.60 9.41 -4.34
CA GLU A 7 27.59 8.84 -5.24
C GLU A 7 26.52 8.04 -4.49
N LEU A 8 26.90 7.25 -3.48
CA LEU A 8 25.95 6.51 -2.66
C LEU A 8 25.07 7.44 -1.83
N LEU A 9 25.63 8.50 -1.25
CA LEU A 9 24.85 9.51 -0.51
C LEU A 9 23.87 10.25 -1.42
N LEU A 10 24.27 10.59 -2.65
CA LEU A 10 23.38 11.21 -3.62
C LEU A 10 22.23 10.28 -4.00
N LYS A 11 22.52 9.00 -4.27
CA LYS A 11 21.49 7.98 -4.58
C LYS A 11 20.55 7.75 -3.40
N LEU A 12 21.07 7.74 -2.17
CA LEU A 12 20.25 7.61 -0.97
C LEU A 12 19.28 8.79 -0.82
N ALA A 13 19.79 10.03 -1.02
CA ALA A 13 18.96 11.23 -0.96
C ALA A 13 17.85 11.23 -2.04
N GLN A 14 18.16 10.77 -3.24
CA GLN A 14 17.16 10.62 -4.30
C GLN A 14 16.09 9.60 -3.94
N LYS A 15 16.49 8.41 -3.45
CA LYS A 15 15.56 7.38 -3.00
C LYS A 15 14.67 7.81 -1.83
N GLU A 16 15.22 8.59 -0.91
CA GLU A 16 14.46 9.16 0.22
C GLU A 16 13.35 10.09 -0.29
N GLU A 17 13.65 10.93 -1.29
CA GLU A 17 12.65 11.83 -1.87
C GLU A 17 11.57 11.06 -2.63
N GLU A 18 11.96 10.08 -3.45
CA GLU A 18 11.02 9.18 -4.14
C GLU A 18 10.12 8.43 -3.14
N SER A 19 10.69 7.96 -2.03
CA SER A 19 9.95 7.29 -0.95
C SER A 19 8.94 8.22 -0.27
N LYS A 20 9.29 9.49 -0.05
CA LYS A 20 8.36 10.49 0.50
C LYS A 20 7.21 10.78 -0.43
N GLU A 21 7.49 10.92 -1.72
CA GLU A 21 6.46 11.14 -2.73
C GLU A 21 5.48 9.95 -2.79
N LEU A 22 6.01 8.72 -2.84
CA LEU A 22 5.20 7.51 -2.81
C LEU A 22 4.36 7.41 -1.53
N CYS A 23 4.94 7.74 -0.37
CA CYS A 23 4.22 7.76 0.90
C CYS A 23 3.03 8.73 0.84
N ALA A 24 3.25 9.97 0.38
CA ALA A 24 2.18 10.96 0.24
C ALA A 24 1.08 10.51 -0.73
N GLN A 25 1.44 9.87 -1.85
CA GLN A 25 0.47 9.32 -2.81
C GLN A 25 -0.37 8.20 -2.18
N VAL A 26 0.26 7.27 -1.47
CA VAL A 26 -0.45 6.18 -0.78
C VAL A 26 -1.38 6.72 0.30
N GLU A 27 -0.94 7.71 1.08
CA GLU A 27 -1.80 8.36 2.08
C GLU A 27 -3.00 9.07 1.46
N ALA A 28 -2.80 9.79 0.35
CA ALA A 28 -3.91 10.44 -0.36
C ALA A 28 -4.93 9.42 -0.88
N LEU A 29 -4.47 8.30 -1.44
CA LEU A 29 -5.33 7.21 -1.87
C LEU A 29 -6.06 6.57 -0.69
N GLU A 30 -5.39 6.37 0.44
CA GLU A 30 -6.01 5.83 1.66
C GLU A 30 -7.17 6.71 2.13
N ILE A 31 -7.00 8.04 2.11
CA ILE A 31 -8.05 9.00 2.47
C ILE A 31 -9.23 8.91 1.50
N ILE A 32 -8.97 8.85 0.19
CA ILE A 32 -10.02 8.76 -0.83
C ILE A 32 -10.80 7.45 -0.67
N VAL A 33 -10.11 6.32 -0.56
CA VAL A 33 -10.72 4.99 -0.35
C VAL A 33 -11.53 4.97 0.95
N THR A 34 -10.98 5.52 2.03
CA THR A 34 -11.68 5.64 3.32
C THR A 34 -12.96 6.45 3.18
N ALA A 35 -12.90 7.60 2.50
CA ALA A 35 -14.07 8.43 2.25
C ALA A 35 -15.13 7.68 1.42
N MET A 36 -14.71 6.94 0.39
CA MET A 36 -15.62 6.12 -0.40
C MET A 36 -16.30 5.04 0.46
N LEU A 37 -15.53 4.25 1.22
CA LEU A 37 -16.06 3.19 2.08
C LEU A 37 -17.06 3.71 3.13
N ARG A 38 -16.79 4.89 3.69
CA ARG A 38 -17.68 5.54 4.68
C ARG A 38 -19.01 5.98 4.11
N ASN A 39 -19.04 6.34 2.84
CA ASN A 39 -20.26 6.79 2.16
C ASN A 39 -21.03 5.64 1.49
N MET A 40 -20.49 4.41 1.54
CA MET A 40 -21.17 3.23 1.04
C MET A 40 -22.17 2.69 2.06
N ALA A 41 -23.27 2.10 1.58
CA ALA A 41 -24.18 1.35 2.42
C ALA A 41 -23.45 0.13 3.01
N GLN A 42 -23.77 -0.23 4.26
CA GLN A 42 -23.07 -1.29 4.99
C GLN A 42 -23.03 -2.63 4.24
N ASN A 43 -24.13 -3.01 3.56
CA ASN A 43 -24.19 -4.25 2.78
C ASN A 43 -23.24 -4.20 1.57
N ASP A 44 -23.16 -3.06 0.89
CA ASP A 44 -22.27 -2.88 -0.26
C ASP A 44 -20.81 -2.84 0.20
N GLN A 45 -20.54 -2.20 1.34
CA GLN A 45 -19.22 -2.19 1.97
C GLN A 45 -18.79 -3.62 2.31
N GLN A 46 -19.63 -4.38 3.00
CA GLN A 46 -19.31 -5.76 3.38
C GLN A 46 -19.06 -6.65 2.14
N ARG A 47 -19.90 -6.53 1.12
CA ARG A 47 -19.72 -7.24 -0.14
C ARG A 47 -18.41 -6.87 -0.83
N LEU A 48 -18.05 -5.58 -0.85
CA LEU A 48 -16.77 -5.13 -1.41
C LEU A 48 -15.59 -5.71 -0.62
N ILE A 49 -15.67 -5.73 0.70
CA ILE A 49 -14.61 -6.31 1.56
C ILE A 49 -14.41 -7.78 1.21
N GLU A 50 -15.48 -8.56 1.11
CA GLU A 50 -15.40 -9.99 0.75
C GLU A 50 -14.83 -10.22 -0.65
N GLN A 51 -15.23 -9.39 -1.63
CA GLN A 51 -14.71 -9.45 -2.98
C GLN A 51 -13.22 -9.14 -3.05
N VAL A 52 -12.77 -8.10 -2.35
CA VAL A 52 -11.35 -7.74 -2.31
C VAL A 52 -10.55 -8.80 -1.57
N ASP A 53 -11.04 -9.35 -0.46
CA ASP A 53 -10.32 -10.39 0.28
C ASP A 53 -10.16 -11.68 -0.55
N GLY A 54 -11.21 -12.06 -1.28
CA GLY A 54 -11.17 -13.15 -2.24
C GLY A 54 -10.19 -12.89 -3.39
N ALA A 55 -10.27 -11.70 -4.01
CA ALA A 55 -9.36 -11.32 -5.09
C ALA A 55 -7.90 -11.30 -4.62
N LEU A 56 -7.62 -10.75 -3.43
CA LEU A 56 -6.29 -10.80 -2.84
C LEU A 56 -5.82 -12.24 -2.70
N TYR A 57 -6.63 -13.15 -2.15
CA TYR A 57 -6.26 -14.56 -2.00
C TYR A 57 -5.84 -15.22 -3.32
N GLU A 58 -6.47 -14.86 -4.44
CA GLU A 58 -6.15 -15.40 -5.76
C GLU A 58 -4.92 -14.77 -6.42
N VAL A 59 -4.51 -13.57 -6.00
CA VAL A 59 -3.30 -12.92 -6.53
C VAL A 59 -2.08 -13.74 -6.15
N LYS A 60 -1.41 -14.33 -7.14
CA LYS A 60 -0.08 -14.88 -6.97
C LYS A 60 0.93 -13.80 -7.34
N PRO A 61 1.74 -13.31 -6.38
CA PRO A 61 2.79 -12.35 -6.71
C PRO A 61 3.77 -12.98 -7.71
N ASP A 62 4.44 -12.14 -8.49
CA ASP A 62 5.54 -12.59 -9.31
C ASP A 62 6.62 -13.22 -8.42
N ALA A 63 7.32 -14.25 -8.93
CA ALA A 63 8.35 -14.97 -8.18
C ALA A 63 9.52 -14.07 -7.75
N SER A 64 9.61 -12.86 -8.32
CA SER A 64 10.57 -11.82 -7.96
C SER A 64 10.22 -11.06 -6.68
N ILE A 65 8.97 -11.12 -6.21
CA ILE A 65 8.48 -10.39 -5.04
C ILE A 65 8.63 -11.29 -3.80
N PRO A 66 9.27 -10.82 -2.72
CA PRO A 66 9.32 -11.55 -1.46
C PRO A 66 7.92 -11.86 -0.93
N ASP A 67 7.75 -13.07 -0.38
CA ASP A 67 6.47 -13.48 0.23
C ASP A 67 6.07 -12.51 1.36
N ASP A 68 7.04 -12.05 2.15
CA ASP A 68 6.85 -11.10 3.25
C ASP A 68 6.24 -9.77 2.78
N ASP A 69 6.70 -9.23 1.64
CA ASP A 69 6.18 -7.97 1.08
C ASP A 69 4.74 -8.14 0.61
N THR A 70 4.43 -9.31 0.03
CA THR A 70 3.08 -9.64 -0.40
C THR A 70 2.13 -9.80 0.79
N GLU A 71 2.57 -10.48 1.85
CA GLU A 71 1.81 -10.62 3.08
C GLU A 71 1.57 -9.27 3.75
N LEU A 72 2.61 -8.43 3.81
CA LEU A 72 2.53 -7.08 4.35
C LEU A 72 1.48 -6.26 3.61
N LEU A 73 1.49 -6.27 2.27
CA LEU A 73 0.52 -5.55 1.44
C LEU A 73 -0.91 -6.06 1.70
N ARG A 74 -1.11 -7.38 1.75
CA ARG A 74 -2.43 -7.97 2.07
C ARG A 74 -2.94 -7.51 3.42
N ASN A 75 -2.07 -7.47 4.43
CA ASN A 75 -2.42 -7.03 5.77
C ASN A 75 -2.78 -5.54 5.80
N TYR A 76 -2.08 -4.68 5.05
CA TYR A 76 -2.45 -3.27 4.90
C TYR A 76 -3.82 -3.09 4.23
N VAL A 77 -4.09 -3.81 3.14
CA VAL A 77 -5.40 -3.72 2.46
C VAL A 77 -6.51 -4.21 3.39
N LYS A 78 -6.33 -5.34 4.08
CA LYS A 78 -7.29 -5.84 5.08
C LYS A 78 -7.55 -4.81 6.19
N LYS A 79 -6.50 -4.14 6.68
CA LYS A 79 -6.63 -3.12 7.72
C LYS A 79 -7.42 -1.91 7.21
N LEU A 80 -7.12 -1.41 6.01
CA LEU A 80 -7.84 -0.30 5.38
C LEU A 80 -9.34 -0.61 5.21
N LEU A 81 -9.66 -1.83 4.79
CA LEU A 81 -11.03 -2.26 4.54
C LEU A 81 -11.84 -2.47 5.83
N LYS A 82 -11.23 -3.05 6.88
CA LYS A 82 -11.92 -3.35 8.16
C LYS A 82 -11.96 -2.16 9.12
N HIS A 83 -10.97 -1.27 9.03
CA HIS A 83 -10.82 -0.11 9.90
C HIS A 83 -10.42 1.13 9.09
N PRO A 84 -11.32 1.66 8.24
CA PRO A 84 -11.05 2.90 7.52
C PRO A 84 -10.69 4.01 8.53
N ARG A 85 -9.63 4.80 8.29
CA ARG A 85 -9.14 5.85 9.22
C ARG A 85 -10.32 6.61 9.82
N GLN A 86 -10.40 6.74 11.15
CA GLN A 86 -11.46 7.46 11.87
C GLN A 86 -11.50 8.95 11.52
#